data_AF-A0A9D1V065-F1
#
_entry.id   AF-A0A9D1V065-F1
#
_cell.length_a   1.000
_cell.length_b   1.000
_cell.length_c   1.000
_cell.angle_alpha   90.00
_cell.angle_beta   90.00
_cell.angle_gamma   90.00
#
_symmetry.space_group_name_H-M   'P 1'
#
loop_
_entity.id
_entity.type
_entity.pdbx_description
1 polymer ?
#
loop_
_entity_poly.entity_id
_entity_poly.type
_entity_poly.pdbx_seq_one_letter_code
_entity_poly.pdbx_strand_id
1 'polypeptide(L)'
;MDEQEEQFIRRINAKEEEGFKELFQRYYRYLVVVARRFIHDPDDAEDIVQDTIFNLWQTTKTFNSSPGLQQYLYNSVKNGCLRHLKRKHTEQHFTDYILHTTPEAEEDNSEYETMYQEIYRRVHQEINKLPEGCKKIFKEHLTGKKNEEIAALFHLSVETVKNQKKNALRILRENLGDAYCLLLLIATQA
;
A
#
# COMPACT_ATOMS: atom_id res chain seq x y z
N MET A 1 -12.50 -11.14 13.13
CA MET A 1 -11.70 -9.93 12.87
C MET A 1 -10.42 -10.16 13.65
N ASP A 2 -9.26 -10.19 12.99
CA ASP A 2 -8.02 -10.63 13.63
C ASP A 2 -7.68 -9.68 14.79
N GLU A 3 -7.57 -10.24 15.99
CA GLU A 3 -7.34 -9.51 17.25
C GLU A 3 -6.05 -8.67 17.18
N GLN A 4 -5.07 -9.15 16.41
CA GLN A 4 -3.82 -8.45 16.11
C GLN A 4 -4.01 -7.23 15.21
N GLU A 5 -4.92 -7.29 14.24
CA GLU A 5 -5.19 -6.20 13.30
C GLU A 5 -5.94 -5.07 14.00
N GLU A 6 -6.90 -5.42 14.87
CA GLU A 6 -7.57 -4.45 15.74
C GLU A 6 -6.60 -3.82 16.73
N GLN A 7 -5.68 -4.61 17.30
CA GLN A 7 -4.68 -4.11 18.23
C GLN A 7 -3.71 -3.14 17.53
N PHE A 8 -3.25 -3.47 16.32
CA PHE A 8 -2.42 -2.57 15.52
C PHE A 8 -3.12 -1.22 15.28
N ILE A 9 -4.37 -1.25 14.80
CA ILE A 9 -5.13 -0.01 14.56
C ILE A 9 -5.39 0.78 15.84
N ARG A 10 -5.67 0.11 16.96
CA ARG A 10 -5.78 0.79 18.26
C ARG A 10 -4.49 1.50 18.64
N ARG A 11 -3.33 0.85 18.52
CA ARG A 11 -2.02 1.45 18.82
C ARG A 11 -1.73 2.65 17.92
N ILE A 12 -2.06 2.56 16.62
CA ILE A 12 -1.94 3.68 15.68
C ILE A 12 -2.83 4.85 16.07
N ASN A 13 -4.08 4.58 16.44
CA ASN A 13 -5.02 5.62 16.86
C ASN A 13 -4.61 6.27 18.19
N ALA A 14 -4.02 5.50 19.10
CA ALA A 14 -3.51 5.94 20.39
C ALA A 14 -2.14 6.64 20.31
N LYS A 15 -1.50 6.68 19.14
CA LYS A 15 -0.15 7.24 18.93
C LYS A 15 0.90 6.55 19.81
N GLU A 16 0.78 5.24 19.95
CA GLU A 16 1.75 4.44 20.69
C GLU A 16 2.99 4.17 19.82
N GLU A 17 4.16 4.25 20.44
CA GLU A 17 5.45 4.05 19.78
C GLU A 17 5.54 2.69 19.11
N GLU A 18 5.10 1.63 19.80
CA GLU A 18 5.14 0.28 19.24
C GLU A 18 4.23 0.13 18.01
N GLY A 19 3.11 0.87 17.96
CA GLY A 19 2.23 0.90 16.79
C GLY A 19 2.93 1.49 15.56
N PHE A 20 3.67 2.59 15.72
CA PHE A 20 4.36 3.19 14.58
C PHE A 20 5.65 2.49 14.20
N LYS A 21 6.34 1.86 15.16
CA LYS A 21 7.44 0.94 14.86
C LYS A 21 6.96 -0.20 13.98
N GLU A 22 5.81 -0.77 14.31
CA GLU A 22 5.14 -1.79 13.50
C GLU A 22 4.69 -1.23 12.14
N LEU A 23 4.13 -0.02 12.08
CA LEU A 23 3.77 0.65 10.81
C LEU A 23 4.98 0.85 9.92
N PHE A 24 6.11 1.26 10.48
CA PHE A 24 7.35 1.46 9.73
C PHE A 24 7.84 0.14 9.14
N GLN A 25 7.89 -0.92 9.95
CA GLN A 25 8.27 -2.26 9.49
C GLN A 25 7.32 -2.78 8.39
N ARG A 26 6.01 -2.55 8.53
CA ARG A 26 4.99 -3.03 7.58
C ARG A 26 4.99 -2.22 6.27
N TYR A 27 5.00 -0.89 6.34
CA TYR A 27 4.64 -0.03 5.20
C TYR A 27 5.79 0.80 4.62
N TYR A 28 6.89 1.03 5.34
CA TYR A 28 7.93 1.97 4.89
C TYR A 28 8.46 1.64 3.48
N ARG A 29 8.91 0.40 3.26
CA ARG A 29 9.45 -0.02 1.96
C ARG A 29 8.42 0.09 0.83
N TYR A 30 7.15 -0.24 1.11
CA TYR A 30 6.05 -0.09 0.16
C TYR A 30 5.85 1.39 -0.22
N LEU A 31 5.83 2.27 0.77
CA LEU A 31 5.65 3.71 0.56
C LEU A 31 6.82 4.33 -0.21
N VAL A 32 8.06 3.89 0.04
CA VAL A 32 9.22 4.33 -0.75
C VAL A 32 9.08 3.91 -2.21
N VAL A 33 8.68 2.66 -2.48
CA VAL A 33 8.41 2.22 -3.87
C VAL A 33 7.33 3.05 -4.54
N VAL A 34 6.29 3.45 -3.80
CA VAL A 34 5.25 4.37 -4.31
C VAL A 34 5.84 5.75 -4.62
N ALA A 35 6.60 6.34 -3.70
CA ALA A 35 7.23 7.64 -3.89
C ALA A 35 8.19 7.67 -5.10
N ARG A 36 8.96 6.59 -5.28
CA ARG A 36 9.90 6.38 -6.40
C ARG A 36 9.24 6.33 -7.79
N ARG A 37 7.91 6.21 -7.87
CA ARG A 37 7.17 6.36 -9.15
C ARG A 37 7.06 7.82 -9.59
N PHE A 38 7.17 8.75 -8.65
CA PHE A 38 7.04 10.19 -8.88
C PHE A 38 8.39 10.90 -8.75
N ILE A 39 9.25 10.44 -7.84
CA ILE A 39 10.51 11.07 -7.49
C ILE A 39 11.69 10.20 -7.95
N HIS A 40 12.55 10.77 -8.80
CA HIS A 40 13.71 10.07 -9.36
C HIS A 40 14.89 9.96 -8.40
N ASP A 41 15.01 10.90 -7.47
CA ASP A 41 16.04 10.90 -6.44
C ASP A 41 15.62 9.97 -5.26
N PRO A 42 16.48 9.06 -4.81
CA PRO A 42 16.12 8.09 -3.78
C PRO A 42 16.00 8.74 -2.40
N ASP A 43 16.83 9.72 -2.10
CA ASP A 43 16.87 10.40 -0.81
C ASP A 43 15.62 11.29 -0.67
N ASP A 44 15.28 12.06 -1.70
CA ASP A 44 14.03 12.85 -1.74
C ASP A 44 12.78 11.96 -1.55
N ALA A 45 12.79 10.74 -2.10
CA ALA A 45 11.67 9.81 -1.98
C ALA A 45 11.55 9.23 -0.56
N GLU A 46 12.67 8.90 0.08
CA GLU A 46 12.70 8.42 1.46
C GLU A 46 12.27 9.51 2.44
N ASP A 47 12.73 10.75 2.25
CA ASP A 47 12.36 11.90 3.08
C ASP A 47 10.85 12.15 3.06
N ILE A 48 10.21 12.12 1.88
CA ILE A 48 8.77 12.30 1.77
C ILE A 48 7.98 11.21 2.53
N VAL A 49 8.50 9.98 2.54
CA VAL A 49 7.86 8.87 3.27
C VAL A 49 8.05 9.05 4.77
N GLN A 50 9.26 9.42 5.22
CA GLN A 50 9.54 9.73 6.62
C GLN A 50 8.64 10.86 7.11
N ASP A 51 8.56 11.96 6.36
CA ASP A 51 7.66 13.08 6.62
C ASP A 51 6.20 12.63 6.69
N THR A 52 5.77 11.74 5.81
CA THR A 52 4.40 11.24 5.83
C THR A 52 4.08 10.46 7.11
N ILE A 53 4.98 9.58 7.54
CA ILE A 53 4.82 8.81 8.77
C ILE A 53 4.89 9.71 10.00
N PHE A 54 5.81 10.67 10.00
CA PHE A 54 5.94 11.67 11.06
C PHE A 54 4.69 12.54 11.17
N ASN A 55 4.18 13.04 10.04
CA ASN A 55 2.94 13.80 10.01
C ASN A 55 1.78 12.96 10.55
N LEU A 56 1.66 11.70 10.14
CA LEU A 56 0.64 10.77 10.66
C LEU A 56 0.69 10.65 12.19
N TRP A 57 1.89 10.59 12.78
CA TRP A 57 2.10 10.56 14.23
C TRP A 57 1.51 11.80 14.91
N GLN A 58 1.68 12.97 14.30
CA GLN A 58 1.22 14.25 14.85
C GLN A 58 -0.27 14.53 14.64
N THR A 59 -0.93 13.91 13.66
CA THR A 59 -2.36 14.18 13.40
C THR A 59 -3.27 13.58 14.46
N THR A 60 -4.46 14.16 14.62
CA THR A 60 -5.57 13.57 15.41
C THR A 60 -6.39 12.54 14.63
N LYS A 61 -6.02 12.22 13.39
CA LYS A 61 -6.77 11.32 12.53
C LYS A 61 -6.72 9.88 13.06
N THR A 62 -7.87 9.24 13.05
CA THR A 62 -8.06 7.84 13.43
C THR A 62 -8.52 7.01 12.25
N PHE A 63 -8.30 5.70 12.36
CA PHE A 63 -8.63 4.72 11.34
C PHE A 63 -9.49 3.63 11.95
N ASN A 64 -10.48 3.17 11.18
CA ASN A 64 -11.36 2.07 11.59
C ASN A 64 -10.82 0.71 11.15
N SER A 65 -9.83 0.69 10.25
CA SER A 65 -9.26 -0.53 9.68
C SER A 65 -7.92 -0.26 8.99
N SER A 66 -7.10 -1.31 8.83
CA SER A 66 -5.83 -1.24 8.11
C SER A 66 -5.95 -0.86 6.63
N PRO A 67 -6.95 -1.31 5.87
CA PRO A 67 -7.16 -0.81 4.51
C PRO A 67 -7.37 0.71 4.48
N GLY A 68 -8.09 1.28 5.45
CA GLY A 68 -8.29 2.73 5.55
C GLY A 68 -7.00 3.49 5.87
N LEU A 69 -6.17 2.94 6.76
CA LEU A 69 -4.84 3.47 7.07
C LEU A 69 -3.91 3.40 5.84
N GLN A 70 -3.89 2.28 5.14
CA GLN A 70 -3.06 2.08 3.95
C GLN A 70 -3.44 3.05 2.82
N GLN A 71 -4.73 3.24 2.56
CA GLN A 71 -5.21 4.20 1.57
C GLN A 71 -4.78 5.63 1.94
N TYR A 72 -4.86 5.98 3.22
CA TYR A 72 -4.41 7.29 3.69
C TYR A 72 -2.90 7.49 3.53
N LEU A 73 -2.09 6.49 3.89
CA LEU A 73 -0.63 6.54 3.75
C LEU A 73 -0.23 6.71 2.28
N TYR A 74 -0.84 5.92 1.38
CA TYR A 74 -0.62 6.04 -0.06
C TYR A 74 -0.94 7.45 -0.57
N ASN A 75 -2.12 7.98 -0.24
CA ASN A 75 -2.54 9.31 -0.66
C ASN A 75 -1.63 10.40 -0.09
N SER A 76 -1.20 10.25 1.17
CA SER A 76 -0.32 11.22 1.83
C SER A 76 1.06 11.25 1.17
N VAL A 77 1.64 10.09 0.83
CA VAL A 77 2.90 9.99 0.09
C VAL A 77 2.77 10.55 -1.32
N LYS A 78 1.72 10.17 -2.08
CA LYS A 78 1.45 10.71 -3.42
C LYS A 78 1.39 12.24 -3.37
N ASN A 79 0.62 12.79 -2.44
CA ASN A 79 0.48 14.23 -2.28
C ASN A 79 1.80 14.89 -1.84
N GLY A 80 2.58 14.24 -0.99
CA GLY A 80 3.93 14.67 -0.64
C GLY A 80 4.86 14.77 -1.85
N CYS A 81 4.84 13.76 -2.72
CA CYS A 81 5.61 13.75 -3.97
C CYS A 81 5.18 14.87 -4.91
N LEU A 82 3.88 15.06 -5.11
CA LEU A 82 3.37 16.14 -5.96
C LEU A 82 3.73 17.52 -5.41
N ARG A 83 3.67 17.72 -4.09
CA ARG A 83 4.11 18.96 -3.43
C ARG A 83 5.61 19.18 -3.61
N HIS A 84 6.42 18.14 -3.42
CA HIS A 84 7.86 18.21 -3.62
C HIS A 84 8.19 18.61 -5.07
N LEU A 85 7.58 17.95 -6.07
CA LEU A 85 7.79 18.28 -7.48
C LEU A 85 7.34 19.70 -7.82
N LYS A 86 6.17 20.12 -7.31
CA LYS A 86 5.68 21.49 -7.49
C LYS A 86 6.64 22.50 -6.89
N ARG A 87 7.16 22.25 -5.68
CA ARG A 87 8.15 23.11 -5.03
C ARG A 87 9.45 23.15 -5.83
N LYS A 88 9.99 22.01 -6.26
CA LYS A 88 11.22 21.92 -7.07
C LYS A 88 11.08 22.64 -8.42
N HIS A 89 9.92 22.49 -9.06
CA HIS A 89 9.58 23.22 -10.28
C HIS A 89 9.46 24.72 -9.99
N THR A 90 8.70 25.11 -8.96
CA THR A 90 8.57 26.50 -8.55
C THR A 90 9.90 27.10 -8.14
N GLU A 91 10.82 26.38 -7.48
CA GLU A 91 12.19 26.77 -7.10
C GLU A 91 13.10 26.92 -8.32
N GLN A 92 13.05 25.99 -9.27
CA GLN A 92 13.74 26.11 -10.56
C GLN A 92 13.26 27.34 -11.34
N HIS A 93 11.96 27.65 -11.27
CA HIS A 93 11.35 28.85 -11.81
C HIS A 93 11.35 30.05 -10.84
N PHE A 94 11.82 29.90 -9.59
CA PHE A 94 11.84 30.97 -8.58
C PHE A 94 13.01 31.91 -8.81
N THR A 95 14.00 31.46 -9.60
CA THR A 95 14.98 32.37 -10.22
C THR A 95 14.29 33.42 -11.10
N ASP A 96 13.09 33.13 -11.64
CA ASP A 96 12.29 34.06 -12.47
C ASP A 96 11.11 34.72 -11.73
N TYR A 97 10.68 34.22 -10.56
CA TYR A 97 9.36 34.56 -10.00
C TYR A 97 9.41 34.97 -8.52
N ILE A 98 10.19 36.00 -8.17
CA ILE A 98 10.06 36.68 -6.87
C ILE A 98 8.72 37.44 -6.73
N LEU A 99 7.85 37.51 -7.74
CA LEU A 99 6.95 38.66 -7.86
C LEU A 99 5.45 38.49 -7.60
N HIS A 100 4.79 37.32 -7.66
CA HIS A 100 3.30 37.35 -7.59
C HIS A 100 2.60 36.17 -6.86
N THR A 101 2.11 36.46 -5.65
CA THR A 101 0.75 36.17 -5.15
C THR A 101 0.36 34.74 -4.70
N THR A 102 -0.10 34.64 -3.44
CA THR A 102 -0.78 33.53 -2.72
C THR A 102 -2.22 33.24 -3.20
N PRO A 103 -3.03 32.37 -2.55
CA PRO A 103 -2.98 30.91 -2.41
C PRO A 103 -4.26 30.21 -2.98
N GLU A 104 -4.31 28.88 -2.91
CA GLU A 104 -5.47 27.98 -3.08
C GLU A 104 -6.17 27.84 -4.45
N ALA A 105 -6.15 26.61 -4.98
CA ALA A 105 -7.30 25.96 -5.63
C ALA A 105 -7.00 24.46 -5.77
N GLU A 106 -7.88 23.65 -5.18
CA GLU A 106 -8.06 22.25 -5.51
C GLU A 106 -8.50 22.15 -6.98
N GLU A 107 -7.82 21.35 -7.81
CA GLU A 107 -8.49 20.68 -8.93
C GLU A 107 -7.61 19.63 -9.64
N ASP A 108 -8.32 18.57 -10.00
CA ASP A 108 -8.05 17.45 -10.91
C ASP A 108 -7.27 16.20 -10.42
N ASN A 109 -8.04 15.24 -9.91
CA ASN A 109 -7.62 13.91 -9.41
C ASN A 109 -8.32 12.75 -10.18
N SER A 110 -8.95 13.03 -11.33
CA SER A 110 -9.96 12.15 -11.95
C SER A 110 -9.38 10.96 -12.75
N GLU A 111 -8.31 11.19 -13.52
CA GLU A 111 -7.85 10.22 -14.51
C GLU A 111 -7.01 9.07 -13.90
N TYR A 112 -6.21 9.39 -12.87
CA TYR A 112 -5.35 8.41 -12.20
C TYR A 112 -6.10 7.55 -11.18
N GLU A 113 -7.10 8.10 -10.47
CA GLU A 113 -7.97 7.33 -9.56
C GLU A 113 -8.71 6.23 -10.33
N THR A 114 -9.18 6.54 -11.54
CA THR A 114 -9.85 5.59 -12.43
C THR A 114 -8.93 4.44 -12.86
N MET A 115 -7.67 4.73 -13.21
CA MET A 115 -6.69 3.71 -13.58
C MET A 115 -6.32 2.78 -12.40
N TYR A 116 -6.18 3.32 -11.19
CA TYR A 116 -5.89 2.54 -9.99
C TYR A 116 -7.09 1.69 -9.53
N GLN A 117 -8.31 2.24 -9.58
CA GLN A 117 -9.56 1.48 -9.35
C GLN A 117 -9.66 0.31 -10.34
N GLU A 118 -9.36 0.53 -11.61
CA GLU A 118 -9.43 -0.50 -12.65
C GLU A 118 -8.38 -1.61 -12.45
N ILE A 119 -7.16 -1.25 -12.04
CA ILE A 119 -6.09 -2.22 -11.72
C ILE A 119 -6.43 -3.02 -10.46
N TYR A 120 -6.89 -2.37 -9.40
CA TYR A 120 -7.31 -3.05 -8.16
C TYR A 120 -8.50 -3.98 -8.42
N ARG A 121 -9.48 -3.51 -9.20
CA ARG A 121 -10.62 -4.29 -9.65
C ARG A 121 -10.20 -5.50 -10.48
N ARG A 122 -9.26 -5.33 -11.43
CA ARG A 122 -8.70 -6.46 -12.21
C ARG A 122 -8.04 -7.49 -11.33
N VAL A 123 -7.18 -7.08 -10.39
CA VAL A 123 -6.52 -7.99 -9.45
C VAL A 123 -7.56 -8.77 -8.62
N HIS A 124 -8.57 -8.09 -8.08
CA HIS A 124 -9.64 -8.74 -7.32
C HIS A 124 -10.51 -9.67 -8.16
N GLN A 125 -10.80 -9.30 -9.41
CA GLN A 125 -11.53 -10.16 -10.35
C GLN A 125 -10.75 -11.44 -10.67
N GLU A 126 -9.45 -11.34 -10.93
CA GLU A 126 -8.62 -12.52 -11.20
C GLU A 126 -8.45 -13.41 -9.98
N ILE A 127 -8.34 -12.84 -8.77
CA ILE A 127 -8.39 -13.61 -7.52
C ILE A 127 -9.72 -14.34 -7.37
N ASN A 128 -10.84 -13.72 -7.76
CA ASN A 128 -12.16 -14.35 -7.66
C ASN A 128 -12.40 -15.45 -8.70
N LYS A 129 -11.68 -15.44 -9.84
CA LYS A 129 -11.69 -16.47 -10.88
C LYS A 129 -10.81 -17.68 -10.55
N LEU A 130 -9.97 -17.60 -9.51
CA LEU A 130 -9.19 -18.74 -9.05
C LEU A 130 -10.11 -19.92 -8.70
N PRO A 131 -9.69 -21.17 -8.98
CA PRO A 131 -10.38 -22.36 -8.49
C PRO A 131 -10.59 -22.27 -6.97
N GLU A 132 -11.76 -22.67 -6.48
CA GLU A 132 -12.18 -22.43 -5.09
C GLU A 132 -11.19 -22.97 -4.05
N GLY A 133 -10.49 -24.07 -4.33
CA GLY A 133 -9.41 -24.58 -3.47
C GLY A 133 -8.20 -23.64 -3.39
N CYS A 134 -7.73 -23.14 -4.54
CA CYS A 134 -6.63 -22.17 -4.60
C CYS A 134 -7.03 -20.83 -3.98
N LYS A 135 -8.23 -20.35 -4.29
CA LYS A 135 -8.76 -19.05 -3.88
C LYS A 135 -8.86 -18.91 -2.38
N LYS A 136 -9.44 -19.90 -1.69
CA LYS A 136 -9.59 -19.89 -0.23
C LYS A 136 -8.23 -19.83 0.45
N ILE A 137 -7.32 -20.71 0.03
CA ILE A 137 -5.94 -20.76 0.56
C ILE A 137 -5.18 -19.46 0.29
N PHE A 138 -5.32 -18.90 -0.91
CA PHE A 138 -4.64 -17.67 -1.27
C PHE A 138 -5.20 -16.45 -0.53
N LYS A 139 -6.51 -16.39 -0.28
CA LYS A 139 -7.11 -15.34 0.57
C LYS A 139 -6.59 -15.38 1.99
N GLU A 140 -6.51 -16.55 2.61
CA GLU A 140 -5.93 -16.69 3.95
C GLU A 140 -4.43 -16.36 3.99
N HIS A 141 -3.71 -16.59 2.89
CA HIS A 141 -2.34 -16.12 2.76
C HIS A 141 -2.25 -14.60 2.71
N LEU A 142 -3.13 -13.93 1.96
CA LEU A 142 -3.17 -12.47 1.86
C LEU A 142 -3.51 -11.79 3.20
N THR A 143 -4.13 -12.52 4.14
CA THR A 143 -4.34 -12.04 5.51
C THR A 143 -3.14 -12.29 6.43
N GLY A 144 -1.98 -12.69 5.90
CA GLY A 144 -0.75 -12.87 6.69
C GLY A 144 -0.60 -14.22 7.39
N LYS A 145 -1.51 -15.19 7.15
CA LYS A 145 -1.42 -16.50 7.81
C LYS A 145 -0.30 -17.35 7.25
N LYS A 146 0.42 -18.03 8.15
CA LYS A 146 1.48 -18.97 7.82
C LYS A 146 0.89 -20.23 7.21
N ASN A 147 1.70 -20.96 6.43
CA ASN A 147 1.23 -22.13 5.69
C ASN A 147 0.71 -23.22 6.63
N GLU A 148 1.29 -23.32 7.82
CA GLU A 148 0.92 -24.24 8.89
C GLU A 148 -0.47 -23.90 9.46
N GLU A 149 -0.78 -22.61 9.63
CA GLU A 149 -2.06 -22.12 10.12
C GLU A 149 -3.16 -22.34 9.10
N ILE A 150 -2.87 -22.10 7.81
CA ILE A 150 -3.80 -22.36 6.71
C ILE A 150 -4.04 -23.87 6.55
N ALA A 151 -3.01 -24.69 6.73
CA ALA A 151 -3.10 -26.15 6.67
C ALA A 151 -4.01 -26.68 7.79
N ALA A 152 -3.83 -26.18 9.01
CA ALA A 152 -4.69 -26.50 10.14
C ALA A 152 -6.14 -26.04 9.91
N LEU A 153 -6.34 -24.82 9.38
CA LEU A 153 -7.66 -24.22 9.14
C LEU A 153 -8.51 -25.01 8.13
N PHE A 154 -7.89 -25.56 7.09
CA PHE A 154 -8.60 -26.33 6.04
C PHE A 154 -8.44 -27.84 6.19
N HIS A 155 -7.83 -28.33 7.27
CA HIS A 155 -7.51 -29.74 7.47
C HIS A 155 -6.73 -30.36 6.28
N LEU A 156 -5.76 -29.61 5.76
CA LEU A 156 -4.90 -29.99 4.65
C LEU A 156 -3.47 -30.21 5.12
N SER A 157 -2.64 -30.86 4.30
CA SER A 157 -1.20 -30.87 4.55
C SER A 157 -0.59 -29.51 4.21
N VAL A 158 0.49 -29.13 4.91
CA VAL A 158 1.27 -27.91 4.59
C VAL A 158 1.76 -27.94 3.13
N GLU A 159 2.07 -29.13 2.62
CA GLU A 159 2.49 -29.32 1.22
C GLU A 159 1.35 -29.04 0.24
N THR A 160 0.13 -29.46 0.58
CA THR A 160 -1.08 -29.11 -0.18
C THR A 160 -1.28 -27.60 -0.20
N VAL A 161 -1.09 -26.90 0.92
CA VAL A 161 -1.20 -25.43 0.99
C VAL A 161 -0.16 -24.74 0.11
N LYS A 162 1.11 -25.16 0.17
CA LYS A 162 2.18 -24.64 -0.69
C LYS A 162 1.87 -24.83 -2.17
N ASN A 163 1.40 -26.02 -2.56
CA ASN A 163 1.02 -26.32 -3.94
C ASN A 163 -0.16 -25.48 -4.41
N GLN A 164 -1.16 -25.27 -3.55
CA GLN A 164 -2.33 -24.44 -3.86
C GLN A 164 -1.97 -22.96 -3.99
N LYS A 165 -1.05 -22.44 -3.15
CA LYS A 165 -0.49 -21.08 -3.28
C LYS A 165 0.33 -20.93 -4.57
N LYS A 166 1.17 -21.91 -4.89
CA LYS A 166 1.96 -21.92 -6.13
C LYS A 166 1.06 -21.93 -7.37
N ASN A 167 -0.02 -22.73 -7.35
CA ASN A 167 -1.00 -22.74 -8.43
C ASN A 167 -1.78 -21.41 -8.53
N ALA A 168 -2.20 -20.83 -7.41
CA ALA A 168 -2.83 -19.52 -7.41
C ALA A 168 -1.91 -18.45 -8.04
N LEU A 169 -0.65 -18.40 -7.63
CA LEU A 169 0.34 -17.46 -8.17
C LEU A 169 0.63 -17.67 -9.65
N ARG A 170 0.64 -18.93 -10.13
CA ARG A 170 0.80 -19.26 -11.54
C ARG A 170 -0.36 -18.73 -12.38
N ILE A 171 -1.60 -19.01 -11.96
CA ILE A 171 -2.82 -18.57 -12.65
C ILE A 171 -2.89 -17.04 -12.67
N LEU A 172 -2.60 -16.40 -11.53
CA LEU A 172 -2.58 -14.94 -11.43
C LEU A 172 -1.50 -14.32 -12.34
N ARG A 173 -0.33 -14.95 -12.47
CA ARG A 173 0.72 -14.49 -13.40
C ARG A 173 0.28 -14.58 -14.86
N GLU A 174 -0.32 -15.70 -15.24
CA GLU A 174 -0.81 -15.95 -16.59
C GLU A 174 -1.93 -14.97 -16.98
N ASN A 175 -2.80 -14.61 -16.03
CA ASN A 175 -3.95 -13.74 -16.30
C ASN A 175 -3.67 -12.24 -16.16
N LEU A 176 -2.76 -11.83 -15.27
CA LEU A 176 -2.49 -10.41 -14.98
C LEU A 176 -1.35 -9.82 -15.82
N GLY A 177 -0.49 -10.64 -16.43
CA GLY A 177 0.62 -10.15 -17.27
C GLY A 177 1.50 -9.14 -16.53
N ASP A 178 1.75 -7.97 -17.12
CA ASP A 178 2.57 -6.90 -16.52
C ASP A 178 2.02 -6.38 -15.18
N ALA A 179 0.71 -6.52 -14.93
CA ALA A 179 0.10 -6.17 -13.66
C ALA A 179 0.42 -7.19 -12.54
N TYR A 180 1.03 -8.33 -12.84
CA TYR A 180 1.48 -9.30 -11.84
C TYR A 180 2.60 -8.74 -10.94
N CYS A 181 3.44 -7.85 -11.48
CA CYS A 181 4.45 -7.14 -10.68
C CYS A 181 3.80 -6.31 -9.56
N LEU A 182 2.62 -5.76 -9.80
CA LEU A 182 1.84 -5.04 -8.79
C LEU A 182 1.24 -5.99 -7.74
N LEU A 183 0.82 -7.19 -8.15
CA LEU A 183 0.34 -8.21 -7.21
C LEU A 183 1.45 -8.71 -6.30
N LEU A 184 2.67 -8.90 -6.81
CA LEU A 184 3.83 -9.25 -5.99
C LEU A 184 4.15 -8.17 -4.95
N LEU A 185 4.01 -6.89 -5.29
CA LEU A 185 4.18 -5.77 -4.35
C LEU A 185 3.13 -5.77 -3.24
N ILE A 186 1.91 -6.26 -3.51
CA ILE A 186 0.83 -6.41 -2.53
C ILE A 186 1.01 -7.70 -1.70
N ALA A 187 1.54 -8.77 -2.30
CA ALA A 187 1.64 -10.10 -1.69
C ALA A 187 2.91 -10.32 -0.85
N THR A 188 3.97 -9.52 -1.00
CA THR A 188 5.19 -9.60 -0.15
C THR A 188 5.02 -9.05 1.29
N GLN A 189 3.80 -8.75 1.71
CA GLN A 189 3.45 -8.34 3.09
C GLN A 189 2.65 -9.42 3.85
N ALA A 190 3.05 -10.70 3.73
CA ALA A 190 2.49 -11.81 4.50
C ALA A 190 3.58 -12.75 5.00
#